data_AF-A0A849G2J7-F1
#
_entry.id   AF-A0A849G2J7-F1
#
_cell.length_a   1.000
_cell.length_b   1.000
_cell.length_c   1.000
_cell.angle_alpha   90.00
_cell.angle_beta   90.00
_cell.angle_gamma   90.00
#
_symmetry.space_group_name_H-M   'P 1'
#
loop_
_entity.id
_entity.type
_entity.pdbx_description
1 polymer ?
#
loop_
_entity_poly.entity_id
_entity_poly.type
_entity_poly.pdbx_seq_one_letter_code
_entity_poly.pdbx_strand_id
1 'polypeptide(L)'
;MGMYGYRIAPFEDLTREFTQDVSNYEVFIPDEFKLTYDGSVHSEVEKWLDSSAEDMVFIYGENDPWSATGYEPTGENNLYRFVIENGNHRSRVAHLSPKELKQFKDSINLWLNN
;
A
#
# COMPACT_ATOMS: atom_id res chain seq x y z
N MET A 1 1.49 -4.56 -7.42
CA MET A 1 2.04 -5.95 -7.42
C MET A 1 2.80 -6.12 -6.09
N GLY A 2 2.34 -6.71 -4.98
CA GLY A 2 1.46 -7.86 -4.71
C GLY A 2 2.22 -9.17 -4.61
N MET A 3 3.54 -9.07 -4.69
CA MET A 3 4.43 -10.16 -5.05
C MET A 3 5.34 -10.41 -3.87
N TYR A 4 5.19 -11.59 -3.30
CA TYR A 4 5.83 -11.99 -2.06
C TYR A 4 6.63 -13.27 -2.32
N GLY A 5 7.72 -13.43 -1.59
CA GLY A 5 8.39 -14.72 -1.53
C GLY A 5 7.45 -15.78 -0.95
N TYR A 6 7.38 -16.94 -1.58
CA TYR A 6 6.69 -18.08 -1.01
C TYR A 6 7.65 -18.85 -0.13
N ARG A 7 7.27 -19.03 1.15
CA ARG A 7 7.97 -19.96 2.04
C ARG A 7 7.45 -21.37 1.75
N ILE A 8 8.28 -22.16 1.10
CA ILE A 8 7.95 -23.50 0.61
C ILE A 8 8.51 -24.59 1.52
N ALA A 9 9.53 -24.30 2.33
CA ALA A 9 10.18 -25.31 3.18
C ALA A 9 9.20 -26.20 4.00
N PRO A 10 8.09 -25.70 4.60
CA PRO A 10 7.14 -26.57 5.32
C PRO A 10 6.28 -27.48 4.42
N PHE A 11 6.31 -27.28 3.11
CA PHE A 11 5.45 -27.91 2.10
C PHE A 11 6.25 -28.52 0.95
N GLU A 12 7.57 -28.71 1.11
CA GLU A 12 8.46 -29.19 0.04
C GLU A 12 8.00 -30.55 -0.53
N ASP A 13 7.57 -31.47 0.33
CA ASP A 13 7.05 -32.79 -0.07
C ASP A 13 5.66 -32.72 -0.75
N LEU A 14 4.97 -31.58 -0.66
CA LEU A 14 3.63 -31.36 -1.19
C LEU A 14 3.62 -30.50 -2.46
N THR A 15 4.79 -30.04 -2.91
CA THR A 15 4.94 -29.11 -4.04
C THR A 15 5.79 -29.75 -5.15
N ARG A 16 5.50 -29.40 -6.42
CA ARG A 16 6.18 -29.99 -7.59
C ARG A 16 7.12 -29.01 -8.29
N GLU A 17 6.71 -27.76 -8.41
CA GLU A 17 7.42 -26.75 -9.21
C GLU A 17 8.43 -25.96 -8.38
N PHE A 18 8.07 -25.61 -7.15
CA PHE A 18 8.95 -24.94 -6.21
C PHE A 18 9.26 -25.92 -5.09
N THR A 19 10.52 -26.26 -4.89
CA THR A 19 10.98 -27.18 -3.83
C THR A 19 11.87 -26.47 -2.80
N GLN A 20 11.97 -25.14 -2.91
CA GLN A 20 12.72 -24.27 -2.03
C GLN A 20 11.98 -22.92 -1.94
N ASP A 21 12.30 -22.12 -0.92
CA ASP A 21 11.75 -20.77 -0.81
C ASP A 21 12.09 -19.97 -2.07
N VAL A 22 11.07 -19.39 -2.69
CA VAL A 22 11.22 -18.65 -3.96
C VAL A 22 10.74 -17.23 -3.81
N SER A 23 11.52 -16.29 -4.32
CA SER A 23 11.04 -14.94 -4.57
C SER A 23 10.22 -14.96 -5.85
N ASN A 24 8.92 -14.73 -5.76
CA ASN A 24 8.07 -14.71 -6.95
C ASN A 24 8.39 -13.51 -7.87
N TYR A 25 9.27 -12.59 -7.49
CA TYR A 25 9.80 -11.57 -8.40
C TYR A 25 10.74 -12.18 -9.44
N GLU A 26 11.53 -13.18 -9.07
CA GLU A 26 12.53 -13.78 -9.95
C GLU A 26 11.88 -14.43 -11.18
N VAL A 27 10.66 -14.98 -11.04
CA VAL A 27 9.96 -15.63 -12.17
C VAL A 27 9.47 -14.66 -13.25
N PHE A 28 9.46 -13.34 -13.00
CA PHE A 28 9.08 -12.32 -14.00
C PHE A 28 10.26 -11.58 -14.59
N ILE A 29 11.46 -11.77 -14.04
CA ILE A 29 12.68 -11.11 -14.48
C ILE A 29 13.41 -12.07 -15.41
N PRO A 30 13.72 -11.71 -16.66
CA PRO A 30 14.50 -12.57 -17.54
C PRO A 30 15.87 -12.90 -16.92
N ASP A 31 16.34 -14.14 -17.10
CA ASP A 31 17.55 -14.67 -16.46
C ASP A 31 18.82 -13.85 -16.73
N GLU A 32 18.88 -13.14 -17.86
CA GLU A 32 19.99 -12.25 -18.20
C GLU A 32 20.13 -11.04 -17.26
N PHE A 33 19.10 -10.70 -16.49
CA PHE A 33 19.12 -9.57 -15.56
C PHE A 33 19.39 -10.04 -14.13
N LYS A 34 20.54 -9.62 -13.58
CA LYS A 34 20.85 -9.74 -12.15
C LYS A 34 20.43 -8.47 -11.43
N LEU A 35 19.18 -8.42 -10.99
CA LEU A 35 18.64 -7.28 -10.26
C LEU A 35 18.88 -7.43 -8.75
N THR A 36 19.33 -6.35 -8.12
CA THR A 36 19.32 -6.20 -6.66
C THR A 36 18.23 -5.21 -6.29
N TYR A 37 17.50 -5.47 -5.21
CA TYR A 37 16.49 -4.53 -4.72
C TYR A 37 17.14 -3.19 -4.36
N ASP A 38 16.62 -2.11 -4.94
CA ASP A 38 16.95 -0.73 -4.58
C ASP A 38 15.71 -0.06 -3.99
N GLY A 39 15.77 0.27 -2.70
CA GLY A 39 14.69 0.93 -1.97
C GLY A 39 14.71 2.47 -2.07
N SER A 40 15.67 3.05 -2.79
CA SER A 40 15.86 4.51 -2.88
C SER A 40 14.58 5.25 -3.26
N VAL A 41 13.89 4.77 -4.29
CA VAL A 41 12.64 5.36 -4.79
C VAL A 41 11.54 5.35 -3.71
N HIS A 42 11.41 4.27 -2.95
CA HIS A 42 10.44 4.22 -1.84
C HIS A 42 10.76 5.29 -0.80
N SER A 43 12.03 5.37 -0.37
CA SER A 43 12.47 6.36 0.61
C SER A 43 12.32 7.80 0.11
N GLU A 44 12.50 8.04 -1.18
CA GLU A 44 12.28 9.36 -1.79
C GLU A 44 10.80 9.74 -1.81
N VAL A 45 9.91 8.81 -2.18
CA VAL A 45 8.46 9.03 -2.15
C VAL A 45 7.96 9.28 -0.73
N GLU A 46 8.42 8.49 0.25
CA GLU A 46 8.06 8.66 1.66
C GLU A 46 8.52 10.03 2.19
N LYS A 47 9.76 10.44 1.93
CA LYS A 47 10.25 11.78 2.28
C LYS A 47 9.44 12.90 1.63
N TRP A 48 9.05 12.73 0.37
CA TRP A 48 8.21 13.71 -0.32
C TRP A 48 6.82 13.78 0.33
N LEU A 49 6.23 12.63 0.66
CA LEU A 49 4.96 12.56 1.39
C LEU A 49 5.03 13.24 2.76
N ASP A 50 6.14 13.06 3.49
CA ASP A 50 6.30 13.67 4.82
C ASP A 50 6.51 15.18 4.79
N SER A 51 7.12 15.71 3.73
CA SER A 51 7.63 17.09 3.73
C SER A 51 6.96 18.05 2.75
N SER A 52 6.49 17.55 1.61
CA SER A 52 6.17 18.37 0.44
C SER A 52 4.79 18.07 -0.14
N ALA A 53 4.23 16.90 0.17
CA ALA A 53 2.90 16.56 -0.26
C ALA A 53 1.87 17.37 0.51
N GLU A 54 0.88 17.86 -0.23
CA GLU A 54 -0.27 18.60 0.31
C GLU A 54 -1.53 18.03 -0.33
N ASP A 55 -2.63 18.15 0.40
CA ASP A 55 -3.99 17.91 -0.09
C ASP A 55 -4.21 16.52 -0.72
N MET A 56 -3.75 15.47 -0.03
CA MET A 56 -3.99 14.07 -0.42
C MET A 56 -4.86 13.32 0.59
N VAL A 57 -5.67 12.39 0.07
CA VAL A 57 -6.42 11.42 0.89
C VAL A 57 -6.01 10.00 0.51
N PHE A 58 -5.68 9.20 1.52
CA PHE A 58 -5.43 7.77 1.43
C PHE A 58 -6.65 6.99 1.92
N ILE A 59 -7.16 6.08 1.10
CA ILE A 59 -8.30 5.21 1.42
C ILE A 59 -7.84 3.75 1.39
N TYR A 60 -7.94 3.08 2.53
CA TYR A 60 -7.51 1.70 2.70
C TYR A 60 -8.68 0.80 3.15
N GLY A 61 -8.62 -0.48 2.80
CA GLY A 61 -9.47 -1.51 3.40
C GLY A 61 -8.70 -2.23 4.50
N GLU A 62 -9.34 -2.48 5.64
CA GLU A 62 -8.73 -3.19 6.78
C GLU A 62 -8.22 -4.59 6.40
N ASN A 63 -9.00 -5.33 5.61
CA ASN A 63 -8.68 -6.67 5.12
C ASN A 63 -8.08 -6.63 3.70
N ASP A 64 -7.69 -5.45 3.19
CA ASP A 64 -7.01 -5.36 1.91
C ASP A 64 -5.51 -5.64 2.08
N PRO A 65 -4.94 -6.73 1.51
CA PRO A 65 -3.51 -7.00 1.61
C PRO A 65 -2.64 -5.88 1.02
N TRP A 66 -3.18 -5.07 0.11
CA TRP A 66 -2.47 -3.91 -0.43
C TRP A 66 -2.24 -2.80 0.59
N SER A 67 -3.03 -2.75 1.67
CA SER A 67 -2.87 -1.77 2.75
C SER A 67 -1.61 -2.03 3.59
N ALA A 68 -0.96 -3.20 3.47
CA ALA A 68 0.24 -3.54 4.24
C ALA A 68 1.41 -2.57 3.98
N THR A 69 1.47 -1.98 2.78
CA THR A 69 2.46 -0.96 2.41
C THR A 69 1.82 0.43 2.32
N GLY A 70 0.69 0.64 3.00
CA GLY A 70 0.01 1.94 3.03
C GLY A 70 0.82 2.99 3.79
N TYR A 71 0.76 4.23 3.31
CA TYR A 71 1.36 5.38 3.98
C TYR A 71 0.53 5.84 5.17
N GLU A 72 1.20 6.22 6.26
CA GLU A 72 0.63 6.85 7.45
C GLU A 72 1.09 8.31 7.53
N PRO A 73 0.18 9.30 7.39
CA PRO A 73 0.54 10.70 7.54
C PRO A 73 1.17 11.03 8.89
N THR A 74 2.22 11.86 8.89
CA THR A 74 2.88 12.37 10.11
C THR A 74 2.02 13.36 10.89
N GLY A 75 1.06 13.99 10.21
CA GLY A 75 0.21 15.07 10.73
C GLY A 75 0.82 16.46 10.59
N GLU A 76 1.98 16.59 9.95
CA GLU A 76 2.65 17.88 9.70
C GLU A 76 2.09 18.63 8.48
N ASN A 77 1.38 17.92 7.60
CA ASN A 77 0.79 18.42 6.35
C ASN A 77 -0.68 17.99 6.19
N ASN A 78 -1.35 18.55 5.17
CA ASN A 78 -2.78 18.34 4.90
C ASN A 78 -3.08 16.98 4.25
N LEU A 79 -2.56 15.90 4.83
CA LEU A 79 -2.78 14.54 4.36
C LEU A 79 -3.71 13.80 5.30
N TYR A 80 -4.68 13.08 4.74
CA TYR A 80 -5.68 12.35 5.51
C TYR A 80 -5.67 10.87 5.16
N ARG A 81 -5.81 10.02 6.17
CA ARG A 81 -5.90 8.57 6.02
C ARG A 81 -7.22 8.05 6.58
N PHE A 82 -7.88 7.20 5.82
CA PHE A 82 -9.09 6.49 6.25
C PHE A 82 -8.95 4.99 6.01
N VAL A 83 -9.32 4.19 7.01
CA VAL A 83 -9.32 2.73 6.92
C VAL A 83 -10.75 2.26 7.09
N ILE A 84 -11.29 1.64 6.04
CA ILE A 84 -12.65 1.09 6.05
C ILE A 84 -12.61 -0.26 6.77
N GLU A 85 -13.25 -0.30 7.93
CA GLU A 85 -13.45 -1.51 8.75
C GLU A 85 -14.10 -2.61 7.92
N ASN A 86 -13.58 -3.84 8.03
CA ASN A 86 -13.95 -5.00 7.23
C ASN A 86 -13.77 -4.81 5.70
N GLY A 87 -13.21 -3.69 5.27
CA GLY A 87 -13.02 -3.33 3.87
C GLY A 87 -11.96 -4.18 3.18
N ASN A 88 -12.03 -4.28 1.86
CA ASN A 88 -11.06 -4.99 1.03
C ASN A 88 -10.64 -4.09 -0.15
N HIS A 89 -10.08 -4.66 -1.21
CA HIS A 89 -9.65 -3.87 -2.37
C HIS A 89 -10.75 -3.05 -3.08
N ARG A 90 -12.02 -3.35 -2.81
CA ARG A 90 -13.18 -2.57 -3.27
C ARG A 90 -13.57 -1.44 -2.32
N SER A 91 -12.80 -1.17 -1.26
CA SER A 91 -12.99 -0.04 -0.37
C SER A 91 -12.96 1.30 -1.12
N ARG A 92 -13.95 2.16 -0.89
CA ARG A 92 -14.13 3.46 -1.56
C ARG A 92 -14.67 4.46 -0.55
N VAL A 93 -14.55 5.75 -0.86
CA VAL A 93 -15.11 6.86 -0.04
C VAL A 93 -16.59 6.64 0.33
N ALA A 94 -17.38 6.02 -0.56
CA ALA A 94 -18.78 5.71 -0.31
C ALA A 94 -19.03 4.72 0.84
N HIS A 95 -18.00 3.98 1.27
CA HIS A 95 -18.07 3.02 2.37
C HIS A 95 -17.61 3.61 3.72
N LEU A 96 -17.16 4.87 3.74
CA LEU A 96 -16.78 5.54 4.98
C LEU A 96 -17.98 5.66 5.92
N SER A 97 -17.73 5.58 7.22
CA SER A 97 -18.75 5.90 8.22
C SER A 97 -19.24 7.35 8.05
N PRO A 98 -20.44 7.72 8.54
CA PRO A 98 -20.92 9.10 8.44
C PRO A 98 -19.94 10.14 9.04
N LYS A 99 -19.22 9.76 10.10
CA LYS A 99 -18.21 10.61 10.74
C LYS A 99 -17.00 10.82 9.81
N GLU A 100 -16.45 9.74 9.27
CA GLU A 100 -15.30 9.79 8.36
C GLU A 100 -15.65 10.47 7.04
N LEU A 101 -16.84 10.21 6.48
CA LEU A 101 -17.32 10.88 5.28
C LEU A 101 -17.46 12.39 5.50
N LYS A 102 -17.87 12.82 6.69
CA LYS A 102 -17.86 14.24 7.04
C LYS A 102 -16.44 14.79 7.05
N GLN A 103 -15.50 14.12 7.71
CA GLN A 103 -14.10 14.54 7.76
C GLN A 103 -13.48 14.62 6.35
N PHE A 104 -13.74 13.63 5.49
CA PHE A 104 -13.34 13.63 4.09
C PHE A 104 -13.90 14.84 3.35
N LYS A 105 -15.21 15.13 3.47
CA LYS A 105 -15.80 16.29 2.81
C LYS A 105 -15.24 17.61 3.33
N ASP A 106 -15.00 17.69 4.64
CA ASP A 106 -14.40 18.87 5.26
C ASP A 106 -12.98 19.11 4.72
N SER A 107 -12.18 18.06 4.52
CA SER A 107 -10.84 18.19 3.92
C SER A 107 -10.92 18.67 2.46
N ILE A 108 -11.79 18.08 1.64
CA ILE A 108 -11.98 18.53 0.25
C ILE A 108 -12.44 20.00 0.21
N ASN A 109 -13.37 20.38 1.09
CA ASN A 109 -13.86 21.76 1.15
C ASN A 109 -12.78 22.75 1.59
N LEU A 110 -11.89 22.37 2.52
CA LEU A 110 -10.76 23.21 2.90
C LEU A 110 -9.89 23.52 1.67
N TRP A 111 -9.61 22.52 0.85
CA TRP A 111 -8.79 22.67 -0.35
C TRP A 111 -9.44 23.52 -1.42
N LEU A 112 -10.76 23.34 -1.66
CA LEU A 112 -11.48 24.09 -2.69
C LEU A 112 -11.71 25.57 -2.35
N ASN A 113 -11.57 25.95 -1.07
CA ASN A 113 -11.77 27.32 -0.61
C ASN A 113 -10.45 28.07 -0.35
N ASN A 114 -9.31 27.43 -0.62
CA ASN A 114 -7.97 28.06 -0.64
C ASN A 114 -7.62 28.50 -2.07
#